data_AF-A0A835U8Y9-F1
#
_entry.id   AF-A0A835U8Y9-F1
#
_cell.length_a   1.000
_cell.length_b   1.000
_cell.length_c   1.000
_cell.angle_alpha   90.00
_cell.angle_beta   90.00
_cell.angle_gamma   90.00
#
_symmetry.space_group_name_H-M   'P 1'
#
loop_
_entity.id
_entity.type
_entity.pdbx_description
1 polymer ?
#
loop_
_entity_poly.entity_id
_entity_poly.type
_entity_poly.pdbx_seq_one_letter_code
_entity_poly.pdbx_strand_id
1 'polypeptide(L)'
;MEWSIVDSLESNIDAGQALATTEEKEKRKELNDPRVKRARVSILKLEDLEMAMRKLKFHEKKLLKKVNFIEYKREKGHREALITRRYHLVQRDDYKKYSGICKMVQKLVHILKQMDPRDPFRIEMTDALLEQLYNMGVIPTKKSLVKCEKLSVSSFCRRRLATVLVQLKFAEHLNEATTYIEQGHIRVGPDTVTDPAYLITRNMQDFITWVDSSKIKRKVMEYNDQLDDYDALNA
;
A
#
# COMPACT_ATOMS: atom_id res chain seq x y z
N MET A 1 51.34 43.51 4.97
CA MET A 1 49.94 43.30 5.39
C MET A 1 49.11 42.67 4.25
N GLU A 2 49.46 42.90 2.99
CA GLU A 2 48.75 42.30 1.83
C GLU A 2 49.06 40.81 1.61
N TRP A 3 50.30 40.36 1.83
CA TRP A 3 50.70 38.96 1.61
C TRP A 3 50.02 37.94 2.54
N SER A 4 49.69 38.29 3.80
CA SER A 4 49.02 37.35 4.71
C SER A 4 47.55 37.12 4.38
N ILE A 5 46.92 38.07 3.66
CA ILE A 5 45.55 37.95 3.18
C ILE A 5 45.51 37.03 1.96
N VAL A 6 46.51 37.10 1.09
CA VAL A 6 46.65 36.22 -0.08
C VAL A 6 46.91 34.77 0.36
N ASP A 7 47.84 34.54 1.30
CA ASP A 7 48.09 33.19 1.84
C ASP A 7 46.86 32.58 2.55
N SER A 8 46.08 33.44 3.25
CA SER A 8 44.81 33.02 3.86
C SER A 8 43.75 32.71 2.81
N LEU A 9 43.71 33.41 1.68
CA LEU A 9 42.78 33.13 0.60
C LEU A 9 43.15 31.84 -0.16
N GLU A 10 44.43 31.61 -0.44
CA GLU A 10 44.91 30.39 -1.11
C GLU A 10 44.66 29.14 -0.26
N SER A 11 44.96 29.19 1.05
CA SER A 11 44.66 28.08 1.97
C SER A 11 43.16 27.77 2.09
N ASN A 12 42.29 28.78 2.00
CA ASN A 12 40.84 28.59 1.99
C ASN A 12 40.33 27.98 0.68
N ILE A 13 40.95 28.32 -0.45
CA ILE A 13 40.63 27.72 -1.76
C ILE A 13 41.05 26.25 -1.78
N ASP A 14 42.25 25.93 -1.28
CA ASP A 14 42.75 24.54 -1.19
C ASP A 14 41.91 23.70 -0.22
N ALA A 15 41.50 24.27 0.93
CA ALA A 15 40.58 23.63 1.86
C ALA A 15 39.20 23.38 1.22
N GLY A 16 38.71 24.32 0.39
CA GLY A 16 37.47 24.17 -0.36
C GLY A 16 37.55 23.07 -1.43
N GLN A 17 38.66 22.97 -2.16
CA GLN A 17 38.88 21.89 -3.13
C GLN A 17 39.00 20.53 -2.44
N ALA A 18 39.67 20.45 -1.29
CA ALA A 18 39.75 19.23 -0.50
C ALA A 18 38.36 18.76 -0.03
N LEU A 19 37.52 19.69 0.46
CA LEU A 19 36.15 19.37 0.90
C LEU A 19 35.28 18.82 -0.26
N ALA A 20 35.38 19.43 -1.44
CA ALA A 20 34.64 18.98 -2.63
C ALA A 20 35.05 17.54 -3.03
N THR A 21 36.34 17.21 -2.95
CA THR A 21 36.81 15.84 -3.26
C THR A 21 36.39 14.82 -2.19
N THR A 22 36.24 15.23 -0.93
CA THR A 22 35.74 14.34 0.13
C THR A 22 34.25 14.06 -0.01
N GLU A 23 33.43 15.06 -0.33
CA GLU A 23 32.01 14.87 -0.59
C GLU A 23 31.76 13.97 -1.81
N GLU A 24 32.57 14.10 -2.88
CA GLU A 24 32.47 13.21 -4.04
C GLU A 24 32.85 11.76 -3.72
N LYS A 25 33.85 11.56 -2.85
CA LYS A 25 34.24 10.22 -2.38
C LYS A 25 33.15 9.60 -1.50
N GLU A 26 32.49 10.39 -0.67
CA GLU A 26 31.40 9.95 0.21
C GLU A 26 30.15 9.57 -0.57
N LYS A 27 29.76 10.40 -1.56
CA LYS A 27 28.71 10.08 -2.55
C LYS A 27 29.02 8.80 -3.33
N ARG A 28 30.29 8.57 -3.71
CA ARG A 28 30.72 7.31 -4.35
C ARG A 28 30.66 6.10 -3.43
N LYS A 29 30.79 6.29 -2.12
CA LYS A 29 30.71 5.23 -1.11
C LYS A 29 29.26 4.83 -0.85
N GLU A 30 28.36 5.81 -0.72
CA GLU A 30 26.90 5.59 -0.65
C GLU A 30 26.37 4.88 -1.90
N LEU A 31 26.88 5.24 -3.10
CA LEU A 31 26.52 4.60 -4.37
C LEU A 31 26.87 3.10 -4.42
N ASN A 32 27.84 2.67 -3.62
CA ASN A 32 28.40 1.32 -3.61
C ASN A 32 27.80 0.39 -2.56
N ASP A 33 26.92 0.88 -1.68
CA ASP A 33 26.23 0.11 -0.65
C ASP A 33 25.35 -1.00 -1.28
N PRO A 34 25.44 -2.26 -0.81
CA PRO A 34 24.59 -3.38 -1.27
C PRO A 34 23.08 -3.13 -1.20
N ARG A 35 22.59 -2.33 -0.24
CA ARG A 35 21.16 -1.98 -0.10
C ARG A 35 20.71 -1.02 -1.18
N VAL A 36 21.53 0.00 -1.45
CA VAL A 36 21.32 0.94 -2.57
C VAL A 36 21.46 0.22 -3.90
N LYS A 37 22.42 -0.71 -4.04
CA LYS A 37 22.56 -1.57 -5.23
C LYS A 37 21.35 -2.46 -5.46
N ARG A 38 20.75 -3.07 -4.42
CA ARG A 38 19.51 -3.85 -4.57
C ARG A 38 18.33 -2.99 -4.98
N ALA A 39 18.13 -1.83 -4.33
CA ALA A 39 17.09 -0.87 -4.70
C ALA A 39 17.28 -0.38 -6.15
N ARG A 40 18.53 -0.12 -6.54
CA ARG A 40 18.91 0.29 -7.90
C ARG A 40 18.79 -0.85 -8.92
N VAL A 41 19.06 -2.10 -8.56
CA VAL A 41 18.81 -3.28 -9.41
C VAL A 41 17.30 -3.47 -9.62
N SER A 42 16.45 -3.19 -8.62
CA SER A 42 15.00 -3.18 -8.81
C SER A 42 14.50 -1.97 -9.64
N ILE A 43 15.17 -0.82 -9.56
CA ILE A 43 14.88 0.34 -10.44
C ILE A 43 15.37 0.07 -11.88
N LEU A 44 16.54 -0.52 -12.05
CA LEU A 44 17.09 -0.97 -13.34
C LEU A 44 16.16 -2.01 -13.97
N LYS A 45 15.60 -2.97 -13.21
CA LYS A 45 14.57 -3.90 -13.72
C LYS A 45 13.29 -3.22 -14.21
N LEU A 46 12.99 -2.00 -13.76
CA LEU A 46 11.87 -1.19 -14.26
C LEU A 46 12.27 -0.36 -15.49
N GLU A 47 13.51 0.10 -15.57
CA GLU A 47 14.11 0.69 -16.78
C GLU A 47 14.30 -0.37 -17.90
N ASP A 48 14.52 -1.64 -17.54
CA ASP A 48 14.70 -2.77 -18.46
C ASP A 48 13.42 -3.15 -19.23
N LEU A 49 12.25 -2.62 -18.85
CA LEU A 49 11.02 -2.77 -19.64
C LEU A 49 10.81 -1.62 -20.64
N GLU A 50 11.47 -0.47 -20.43
CA GLU A 50 11.64 0.56 -21.45
C GLU A 50 12.64 0.08 -22.54
N MET A 51 13.46 -0.94 -22.25
CA MET A 51 14.42 -1.57 -23.18
C MET A 51 13.82 -2.50 -24.24
N ALA A 52 12.52 -2.83 -24.24
CA ALA A 52 11.96 -3.66 -25.31
C ALA A 52 11.92 -2.94 -26.67
N MET A 53 12.05 -1.60 -26.66
CA MET A 53 12.01 -0.77 -27.86
C MET A 53 13.09 0.31 -27.79
N ARG A 54 13.90 0.44 -28.84
CA ARG A 54 14.88 1.53 -28.92
C ARG A 54 14.20 2.89 -28.81
N LYS A 55 14.89 3.87 -28.22
CA LYS A 55 14.42 5.26 -28.20
C LYS A 55 14.24 5.77 -29.64
N LEU A 56 13.02 6.18 -29.97
CA LEU A 56 12.66 6.72 -31.28
C LEU A 56 13.38 8.04 -31.54
N LYS A 57 13.90 8.21 -32.77
CA LYS A 57 14.47 9.48 -33.24
C LYS A 57 13.35 10.52 -33.39
N PHE A 58 13.72 11.80 -33.45
CA PHE A 58 12.76 12.91 -33.50
C PHE A 58 11.73 12.79 -34.64
N HIS A 59 12.18 12.45 -35.86
CA HIS A 59 11.30 12.26 -37.02
C HIS A 59 10.37 11.06 -36.86
N GLU A 60 10.86 9.96 -36.27
CA GLU A 60 10.06 8.75 -36.00
C GLU A 60 8.98 9.04 -34.96
N LYS A 61 9.32 9.76 -33.88
CA LYS A 61 8.35 10.19 -32.85
C LYS A 61 7.31 11.17 -33.41
N LYS A 62 7.68 11.99 -34.39
CA LYS A 62 6.74 12.91 -35.07
C LYS A 62 5.69 12.16 -35.89
N LEU A 63 6.06 11.01 -36.50
CA LEU A 63 5.14 10.12 -37.20
C LEU A 63 4.34 9.24 -36.23
N LEU A 64 5.00 8.68 -35.22
CA LEU A 64 4.45 7.68 -34.29
C LEU A 64 4.00 8.29 -32.96
N LYS A 65 3.30 9.43 -32.98
CA LYS A 65 2.90 10.16 -31.76
C LYS A 65 1.96 9.39 -30.84
N LYS A 66 1.16 8.47 -31.40
CA LYS A 66 0.13 7.70 -30.67
C LYS A 66 0.60 6.29 -30.30
N VAL A 67 1.80 5.89 -30.72
CA VAL A 67 2.31 4.54 -30.50
C VAL A 67 2.92 4.47 -29.10
N ASN A 68 2.31 3.67 -28.24
CA ASN A 68 2.84 3.28 -26.95
C ASN A 68 2.44 1.81 -26.74
N PHE A 69 3.42 0.93 -26.57
CA PHE A 69 3.19 -0.51 -26.36
C PHE A 69 2.91 -0.85 -24.89
N ILE A 70 3.22 0.06 -23.97
CA ILE A 70 3.07 -0.15 -22.52
C ILE A 70 1.72 0.40 -22.04
N GLU A 71 1.36 1.61 -22.48
CA GLU A 71 0.15 2.28 -22.03
C GLU A 71 -0.87 2.42 -23.17
N TYR A 72 -1.96 1.65 -23.07
CA TYR A 72 -3.11 1.78 -23.95
C TYR A 72 -4.20 2.64 -23.32
N LYS A 73 -4.82 3.52 -24.12
CA LYS A 73 -5.92 4.40 -23.66
C LYS A 73 -7.08 3.66 -23.01
N ARG A 74 -7.36 2.43 -23.44
CA ARG A 74 -8.44 1.59 -22.89
C ARG A 74 -8.23 1.25 -21.40
N GLU A 75 -6.97 1.16 -20.97
CA GLU A 75 -6.59 0.72 -19.62
C GLU A 75 -6.69 1.87 -18.61
N LYS A 76 -6.86 3.12 -19.10
CA LYS A 76 -6.95 4.34 -18.28
C LYS A 76 -5.77 4.43 -17.30
N GLY A 77 -4.57 4.16 -17.82
CA GLY A 77 -3.31 4.18 -17.08
C GLY A 77 -3.05 2.93 -16.24
N HIS A 78 -2.08 3.00 -15.32
CA HIS A 78 -1.60 1.85 -14.54
C HIS A 78 -2.21 1.75 -13.14
N ARG A 79 -3.41 2.31 -12.92
CA ARG A 79 -4.01 2.38 -11.57
C ARG A 79 -4.28 1.00 -10.97
N GLU A 80 -4.75 0.05 -11.76
CA GLU A 80 -4.93 -1.34 -11.33
C GLU A 80 -3.61 -1.93 -10.83
N ALA A 81 -2.57 -1.90 -11.67
CA ALA A 81 -1.26 -2.46 -11.33
C ALA A 81 -0.66 -1.81 -10.08
N LEU A 82 -0.80 -0.49 -9.92
CA LEU A 82 -0.33 0.23 -8.73
C LEU A 82 -1.06 -0.22 -7.46
N ILE A 83 -2.37 -0.41 -7.51
CA ILE A 83 -3.17 -0.85 -6.36
C ILE A 83 -2.88 -2.31 -6.03
N THR A 84 -2.80 -3.18 -7.05
CA THR A 84 -2.44 -4.59 -6.91
C THR A 84 -1.08 -4.76 -6.24
N ARG A 85 -0.07 -4.00 -6.68
CA ARG A 85 1.26 -4.02 -6.08
C ARG A 85 1.26 -3.46 -4.65
N ARG A 86 0.58 -2.33 -4.42
CA ARG A 86 0.55 -1.65 -3.11
C ARG A 86 -0.06 -2.52 -2.01
N TYR A 87 -1.14 -3.24 -2.31
CA TYR A 87 -1.89 -4.02 -1.32
C TYR A 87 -1.69 -5.54 -1.45
N HIS A 88 -0.72 -5.98 -2.27
CA HIS A 88 -0.42 -7.39 -2.50
C HIS A 88 -1.70 -8.21 -2.84
N LEU A 89 -2.44 -7.79 -3.86
CA LEU A 89 -3.62 -8.54 -4.30
C LEU A 89 -3.16 -9.80 -5.05
N VAL A 90 -3.37 -10.97 -4.45
CA VAL A 90 -2.98 -12.27 -5.01
C VAL A 90 -3.81 -12.62 -6.24
N GLN A 91 -5.15 -12.53 -6.13
CA GLN A 91 -6.04 -12.83 -7.25
C GLN A 91 -6.11 -11.66 -8.23
N ARG A 92 -5.97 -11.96 -9.52
CA ARG A 92 -6.01 -10.95 -10.58
C ARG A 92 -7.36 -10.23 -10.67
N ASP A 93 -8.46 -10.94 -10.41
CA ASP A 93 -9.81 -10.41 -10.57
C ASP A 93 -10.35 -9.65 -9.36
N ASP A 94 -9.67 -9.68 -8.21
CA ASP A 94 -10.10 -8.97 -6.99
C ASP A 94 -10.30 -7.48 -7.25
N TYR A 95 -9.37 -6.86 -7.97
CA TYR A 95 -9.48 -5.45 -8.33
C TYR A 95 -10.75 -5.15 -9.13
N LYS A 96 -11.09 -6.01 -10.10
CA LYS A 96 -12.28 -5.84 -10.94
C LYS A 96 -13.56 -6.04 -10.13
N LYS A 97 -13.61 -7.04 -9.24
CA LYS A 97 -14.73 -7.29 -8.33
C LYS A 97 -15.00 -6.08 -7.44
N TYR A 98 -13.98 -5.57 -6.74
CA TYR A 98 -14.14 -4.37 -5.90
C TYR A 98 -14.48 -3.12 -6.71
N SER A 99 -13.92 -2.96 -7.91
CA SER A 99 -14.27 -1.86 -8.82
C SER A 99 -15.75 -1.92 -9.25
N GLY A 100 -16.27 -3.11 -9.50
CA GLY A 100 -17.69 -3.34 -9.76
C GLY A 100 -18.57 -2.89 -8.58
N ILE A 101 -18.22 -3.30 -7.36
CA ILE A 101 -18.93 -2.91 -6.13
C ILE A 101 -18.90 -1.38 -5.93
N CYS A 102 -17.74 -0.75 -6.11
CA CYS A 102 -17.61 0.71 -6.02
C CYS A 102 -18.58 1.41 -6.99
N LYS A 103 -18.65 0.94 -8.23
CA LYS A 103 -19.54 1.51 -9.25
C LYS A 103 -21.01 1.28 -8.91
N MET A 104 -21.37 0.12 -8.35
CA MET A 104 -22.75 -0.15 -7.91
C MET A 104 -23.17 0.83 -6.81
N VAL A 105 -22.30 1.04 -5.81
CA VAL A 105 -22.53 2.03 -4.74
C VAL A 105 -22.64 3.45 -5.32
N GLN A 106 -21.75 3.84 -6.24
CA GLN A 106 -21.79 5.16 -6.88
C GLN A 106 -23.07 5.37 -7.70
N LYS A 107 -23.55 4.35 -8.42
CA LYS A 107 -24.82 4.40 -9.14
C LYS A 107 -25.98 4.62 -8.18
N LEU A 108 -26.03 3.88 -7.08
CA LEU A 108 -27.06 4.05 -6.05
C LEU A 108 -27.03 5.48 -5.47
N VAL A 109 -25.84 5.96 -5.10
CA VAL A 109 -25.65 7.35 -4.62
C VAL A 109 -26.14 8.37 -5.64
N HIS A 110 -25.87 8.16 -6.93
CA HIS A 110 -26.33 9.06 -7.98
C HIS A 110 -27.86 9.08 -8.06
N ILE A 111 -28.51 7.91 -8.02
CA ILE A 111 -29.98 7.82 -7.99
C ILE A 111 -30.54 8.55 -6.77
N LEU A 112 -29.99 8.31 -5.57
CA LEU A 112 -30.42 8.97 -4.32
C LEU A 112 -30.28 10.50 -4.38
N LYS A 113 -29.29 11.02 -5.11
CA LYS A 113 -29.11 12.47 -5.30
C LYS A 113 -30.16 13.10 -6.21
N GLN A 114 -30.72 12.35 -7.16
CA GLN A 114 -31.74 12.86 -8.09
C GLN A 114 -33.14 12.92 -7.45
N MET A 115 -33.39 12.19 -6.36
CA MET A 115 -34.67 12.19 -5.64
C MET A 115 -34.82 13.46 -4.79
N ASP A 116 -36.05 13.81 -4.40
CA ASP A 116 -36.29 14.97 -3.54
C ASP A 116 -35.67 14.79 -2.15
N PRO A 117 -35.00 15.80 -1.56
CA PRO A 117 -34.36 15.70 -0.24
C PRO A 117 -35.33 15.50 0.93
N ARG A 118 -36.62 15.80 0.77
CA ARG A 118 -37.63 15.68 1.83
C ARG A 118 -38.37 14.34 1.81
N ASP A 119 -38.15 13.53 0.77
CA ASP A 119 -38.76 12.21 0.67
C ASP A 119 -38.24 11.28 1.78
N PRO A 120 -39.11 10.70 2.64
CA PRO A 120 -38.70 9.78 3.69
C PRO A 120 -37.92 8.58 3.16
N PHE A 121 -38.24 8.08 1.96
CA PHE A 121 -37.54 6.94 1.36
C PHE A 121 -36.06 7.25 1.08
N ARG A 122 -35.76 8.49 0.65
CA ARG A 122 -34.40 8.96 0.43
C ARG A 122 -33.60 8.96 1.72
N ILE A 123 -34.20 9.44 2.82
CA ILE A 123 -33.54 9.57 4.12
C ILE A 123 -33.19 8.17 4.64
N GLU A 124 -34.17 7.27 4.68
CA GLU A 124 -33.99 5.89 5.15
C GLU A 124 -32.92 5.14 4.35
N MET A 125 -32.99 5.18 3.01
CA MET A 125 -31.99 4.50 2.17
C MET A 125 -30.59 5.12 2.26
N THR A 126 -30.51 6.44 2.46
CA THR A 126 -29.24 7.13 2.65
C THR A 126 -28.60 6.69 3.96
N ASP A 127 -29.38 6.65 5.04
CA ASP A 127 -28.91 6.23 6.36
C ASP A 127 -28.50 4.75 6.37
N ALA A 128 -29.30 3.86 5.78
CA ALA A 128 -28.97 2.45 5.64
C ALA A 128 -27.66 2.23 4.87
N LEU A 129 -27.47 2.93 3.74
CA LEU A 129 -26.25 2.84 2.95
C LEU A 129 -25.01 3.33 3.73
N LEU A 130 -25.14 4.46 4.42
CA LEU A 130 -24.05 5.06 5.19
C LEU A 130 -23.68 4.20 6.39
N GLU A 131 -24.67 3.61 7.06
CA GLU A 131 -24.48 2.66 8.15
C GLU A 131 -23.73 1.42 7.67
N GLN A 132 -24.19 0.78 6.59
CA GLN A 132 -23.56 -0.42 6.07
C GLN A 132 -22.10 -0.16 5.65
N LEU A 133 -21.83 0.92 4.91
CA LEU A 133 -20.48 1.28 4.48
C LEU A 133 -19.56 1.68 5.64
N TYR A 134 -20.12 2.27 6.69
CA TYR A 134 -19.37 2.61 7.90
C TYR A 134 -19.04 1.36 8.71
N ASN A 135 -20.00 0.46 8.94
CA ASN A 135 -19.81 -0.78 9.69
C ASN A 135 -18.79 -1.69 9.00
N MET A 136 -18.79 -1.75 7.66
CA MET A 136 -17.74 -2.44 6.89
C MET A 136 -16.36 -1.75 6.97
N GLY A 137 -16.30 -0.48 7.40
CA GLY A 137 -15.05 0.27 7.52
C GLY A 137 -14.54 0.92 6.24
N VAL A 138 -15.32 0.90 5.16
CA VAL A 138 -14.94 1.50 3.87
C VAL A 138 -14.90 3.02 3.96
N ILE A 139 -15.81 3.61 4.75
CA ILE A 139 -15.90 5.06 4.98
C ILE A 139 -15.59 5.36 6.45
N PRO A 140 -14.86 6.46 6.76
CA PRO A 140 -14.53 6.85 8.13
C PRO A 140 -15.65 7.57 8.88
N THR A 141 -16.63 8.16 8.21
CA THR A 141 -17.67 9.00 8.83
C THR A 141 -19.03 8.80 8.15
N LYS A 142 -20.11 8.70 8.92
CA LYS A 142 -21.50 8.59 8.41
C LYS A 142 -22.10 9.91 7.89
N LYS A 143 -21.44 11.05 8.06
CA LYS A 143 -22.07 12.39 7.89
C LYS A 143 -22.37 12.82 6.44
N SER A 144 -21.65 12.32 5.43
CA SER A 144 -21.76 12.88 4.07
C SER A 144 -21.69 11.86 2.94
N LEU A 145 -22.64 11.98 2.01
CA LEU A 145 -22.75 11.16 0.80
C LEU A 145 -21.65 11.44 -0.23
N VAL A 146 -20.96 12.58 -0.11
CA VAL A 146 -19.84 12.99 -0.98
C VAL A 146 -18.70 11.96 -0.94
N LYS A 147 -18.47 11.33 0.23
CA LYS A 147 -17.45 10.29 0.36
C LYS A 147 -17.84 9.00 -0.39
N CYS A 148 -19.12 8.67 -0.44
CA CYS A 148 -19.64 7.51 -1.18
C CYS A 148 -19.53 7.69 -2.70
N GLU A 149 -19.68 8.92 -3.20
CA GLU A 149 -19.49 9.22 -4.62
C GLU A 149 -18.04 9.06 -5.06
N LYS A 150 -17.08 9.48 -4.23
CA LYS A 150 -15.64 9.36 -4.52
C LYS A 150 -15.02 8.05 -4.00
N LEU A 151 -15.85 7.02 -3.80
CA LEU A 151 -15.41 5.76 -3.23
C LEU A 151 -14.42 5.05 -4.17
N SER A 152 -13.31 4.59 -3.58
CA SER A 152 -12.20 4.01 -4.33
C SER A 152 -11.96 2.57 -3.92
N VAL A 153 -11.48 1.75 -4.86
CA VAL A 153 -11.10 0.33 -4.63
C VAL A 153 -10.10 0.19 -3.47
N SER A 154 -9.18 1.15 -3.34
CA SER A 154 -8.21 1.21 -2.24
C SER A 154 -8.86 1.27 -0.85
N SER A 155 -10.11 1.69 -0.73
CA SER A 155 -10.82 1.69 0.55
C SER A 155 -11.22 0.28 0.97
N PHE A 156 -11.61 -0.58 0.03
CA PHE A 156 -11.83 -2.00 0.28
C PHE A 156 -10.52 -2.75 0.52
N CYS A 157 -9.47 -2.48 -0.28
CA CYS A 157 -8.18 -3.14 -0.09
C CYS A 157 -7.55 -2.88 1.29
N ARG A 158 -7.81 -1.72 1.90
CA ARG A 158 -7.37 -1.38 3.27
C ARG A 158 -8.11 -2.14 4.38
N ARG A 159 -9.24 -2.78 4.07
CA ARG A 159 -10.04 -3.57 5.00
C ARG A 159 -9.82 -5.08 4.87
N ARG A 160 -8.92 -5.52 3.99
CA ARG A 160 -8.50 -6.92 3.90
C ARG A 160 -7.73 -7.31 5.16
N LEU A 161 -7.82 -8.56 5.57
CA LEU A 161 -7.15 -9.07 6.77
C LEU A 161 -5.64 -8.77 6.75
N ALA A 162 -4.96 -9.06 5.62
CA ALA A 162 -3.52 -8.79 5.49
C ALA A 162 -3.14 -7.31 5.72
N THR A 163 -3.93 -6.35 5.21
CA THR A 163 -3.66 -4.93 5.41
C THR A 163 -4.01 -4.44 6.80
N VAL A 164 -5.06 -4.99 7.41
CA VAL A 164 -5.47 -4.66 8.78
C VAL A 164 -4.43 -5.17 9.79
N LEU A 165 -3.83 -6.35 9.59
CA LEU A 165 -2.79 -6.87 10.47
C LEU A 165 -1.54 -5.99 10.52
N VAL A 166 -1.11 -5.46 9.37
CA VAL A 166 0.02 -4.53 9.30
C VAL A 166 -0.32 -3.21 9.99
N GLN A 167 -1.58 -2.77 9.93
CA GLN A 167 -2.03 -1.59 10.69
C GLN A 167 -2.02 -1.83 12.20
N LEU A 168 -2.43 -3.03 12.63
CA LEU A 168 -2.45 -3.47 14.03
C LEU A 168 -1.08 -3.94 14.56
N LYS A 169 -0.03 -3.87 13.75
CA LYS A 169 1.35 -4.26 14.11
C LYS A 169 1.54 -5.75 14.45
N PHE A 170 0.70 -6.63 13.90
CA PHE A 170 0.93 -8.09 13.95
C PHE A 170 2.08 -8.54 13.03
N ALA A 171 2.33 -7.78 11.96
CA ALA A 171 3.41 -8.01 11.02
C ALA A 171 3.99 -6.67 10.56
N GLU A 172 5.27 -6.65 10.22
CA GLU A 172 5.95 -5.45 9.73
C GLU A 172 5.64 -5.20 8.25
N HIS A 173 5.52 -6.28 7.48
CA HIS A 173 5.33 -6.23 6.04
C HIS A 173 4.07 -6.97 5.58
N LEU A 174 3.50 -6.51 4.45
CA LEU A 174 2.30 -7.12 3.85
C LEU A 174 2.52 -8.56 3.40
N ASN A 175 3.72 -8.87 2.91
CA ASN A 175 4.08 -10.21 2.46
C ASN A 175 4.07 -11.19 3.65
N GLU A 176 4.66 -10.78 4.78
CA GLU A 176 4.67 -11.57 6.02
C GLU A 176 3.27 -11.78 6.57
N ALA A 177 2.45 -10.71 6.61
CA ALA A 177 1.06 -10.81 7.01
C ALA A 177 0.29 -11.84 6.16
N THR A 178 0.54 -11.86 4.84
CA THR A 178 -0.09 -12.82 3.93
C THR A 178 0.35 -14.25 4.25
N THR A 179 1.66 -14.47 4.46
CA THR A 179 2.18 -15.80 4.83
C THR A 179 1.64 -16.30 6.17
N TYR A 180 1.48 -15.43 7.18
CA TYR A 180 0.94 -15.82 8.48
C TYR A 180 -0.53 -16.24 8.40
N ILE A 181 -1.31 -15.56 7.54
CA ILE A 181 -2.71 -15.92 7.31
C ILE A 181 -2.79 -17.25 6.57
N GLU A 182 -2.05 -17.41 5.47
CA GLU A 182 -2.06 -18.64 4.66
C GLU A 182 -1.63 -19.88 5.47
N GLN A 183 -0.69 -19.70 6.42
CA GLN A 183 -0.28 -20.75 7.36
C GLN A 183 -1.31 -21.03 8.47
N GLY A 184 -2.33 -20.18 8.64
CA GLY A 184 -3.38 -20.35 9.64
C GLY A 184 -2.99 -19.91 11.05
N HIS A 185 -2.06 -18.95 11.21
CA HIS A 185 -1.65 -18.46 12.53
C HIS A 185 -2.60 -17.43 13.14
N ILE A 186 -3.56 -16.93 12.37
CA ILE A 186 -4.46 -15.85 12.77
C ILE A 186 -5.90 -16.35 12.81
N ARG A 187 -6.63 -15.91 13.84
CA ARG A 187 -8.08 -16.10 13.97
C ARG A 187 -8.79 -14.78 14.13
N VAL A 188 -10.06 -14.77 13.72
CA VAL A 188 -10.97 -13.65 13.93
C VAL A 188 -12.12 -14.16 14.79
N GLY A 189 -12.14 -13.76 16.06
CA GLY A 189 -13.03 -14.38 17.04
C GLY A 189 -12.64 -15.85 17.29
N PRO A 190 -13.60 -16.80 17.23
CA PRO A 190 -13.31 -18.22 17.44
C PRO A 190 -12.69 -18.90 16.21
N ASP A 191 -12.93 -18.37 15.01
CA ASP A 191 -12.64 -19.06 13.75
C ASP A 191 -11.25 -18.70 13.21
N THR A 192 -10.48 -19.72 12.83
CA THR A 192 -9.19 -19.56 12.15
C THR A 192 -9.41 -19.17 10.69
N VAL A 193 -8.74 -18.10 10.24
CA VAL A 193 -8.89 -17.58 8.86
C VAL A 193 -7.64 -17.87 8.05
N THR A 194 -7.81 -18.51 6.90
CA THR A 194 -6.71 -18.86 5.98
C THR A 194 -6.65 -18.00 4.72
N ASP A 195 -7.70 -17.23 4.41
CA ASP A 195 -7.75 -16.38 3.23
C ASP A 195 -7.29 -14.94 3.54
N PRO A 196 -6.20 -14.44 2.93
CA PRO A 196 -5.77 -13.06 3.09
C PRO A 196 -6.73 -12.02 2.48
N ALA A 197 -7.64 -12.45 1.59
CA ALA A 197 -8.66 -11.60 1.00
C ALA A 197 -9.89 -11.38 1.90
N TYR A 198 -9.95 -12.04 3.05
CA TYR A 198 -11.04 -11.89 4.01
C TYR A 198 -11.22 -10.42 4.42
N LEU A 199 -12.44 -9.89 4.31
CA LEU A 199 -12.74 -8.49 4.54
C LEU A 199 -13.29 -8.28 5.94
N ILE A 200 -12.61 -7.44 6.72
CA ILE A 200 -12.88 -7.29 8.14
C ILE A 200 -13.72 -6.04 8.38
N THR A 201 -14.87 -6.23 9.01
CA THR A 201 -15.73 -5.15 9.49
C THR A 201 -15.09 -4.41 10.66
N ARG A 202 -15.57 -3.20 11.00
CA ARG A 202 -15.01 -2.46 12.15
C ARG A 202 -15.15 -3.23 13.45
N ASN A 203 -16.30 -3.85 13.66
CA ASN A 203 -16.61 -4.57 14.90
C ASN A 203 -15.77 -5.85 15.04
N MET A 204 -15.48 -6.53 13.92
CA MET A 204 -14.66 -7.75 13.93
C MET A 204 -13.17 -7.48 14.10
N GLN A 205 -12.74 -6.24 13.92
CA GLN A 205 -11.32 -5.87 13.98
C GLN A 205 -10.71 -6.10 15.38
N ASP A 206 -11.50 -5.90 16.43
CA ASP A 206 -11.02 -6.03 17.81
C ASP A 206 -10.84 -7.49 18.24
N PHE A 207 -11.45 -8.44 17.52
CA PHE A 207 -11.36 -9.87 17.79
C PHE A 207 -10.24 -10.58 17.01
N ILE A 208 -9.37 -9.83 16.32
CA ILE A 208 -8.22 -10.40 15.62
C ILE A 208 -7.16 -10.78 16.66
N THR A 209 -6.85 -12.07 16.73
CA THR A 209 -5.82 -12.59 17.65
C THR A 209 -5.00 -13.71 16.99
N TRP A 210 -3.85 -14.03 17.58
CA TRP A 210 -3.14 -15.25 17.21
C TRP A 210 -3.94 -16.48 17.63
N VAL A 211 -3.82 -17.55 16.85
CA VAL A 211 -4.30 -18.87 17.24
C VAL A 211 -3.50 -19.34 18.47
N ASP A 212 -4.14 -20.03 19.40
CA ASP A 212 -3.51 -20.43 20.67
C ASP A 212 -2.35 -21.41 20.46
N SER A 213 -2.45 -22.32 19.49
CA SER A 213 -1.39 -23.24 19.07
C SER A 213 -0.30 -22.61 18.20
N SER A 214 -0.38 -21.31 17.92
CA SER A 214 0.58 -20.63 17.03
C SER A 214 1.96 -20.53 17.66
N LYS A 215 2.97 -20.98 16.92
CA LYS A 215 4.39 -20.80 17.29
C LYS A 215 4.77 -19.32 17.43
N ILE A 216 4.12 -18.45 16.65
CA ILE A 216 4.37 -17.01 16.70
C ILE A 216 3.88 -16.44 18.03
N LYS A 217 2.68 -16.86 18.49
CA LYS A 217 2.14 -16.46 19.79
C LYS A 217 3.08 -16.87 20.92
N ARG A 218 3.56 -18.11 20.90
CA ARG A 218 4.54 -18.63 21.87
C ARG A 218 5.81 -17.78 21.89
N LYS A 219 6.38 -17.45 20.71
CA LYS A 219 7.60 -16.64 20.62
C LYS A 219 7.39 -15.21 21.13
N VAL A 220 6.22 -14.61 20.88
CA VAL A 220 5.87 -13.27 21.39
C VAL A 220 5.71 -13.29 22.92
N MET A 221 5.07 -14.31 23.48
CA MET A 221 4.93 -14.47 24.93
C MET A 221 6.27 -14.73 25.62
N GLU A 222 7.12 -15.58 25.02
CA GLU A 222 8.49 -15.83 25.48
C GLU A 222 9.32 -14.54 25.49
N TYR A 223 9.23 -13.73 24.43
CA TYR A 223 9.93 -12.44 24.37
C TYR A 223 9.45 -11.44 25.45
N ASN A 224 8.19 -11.53 25.84
CA ASN A 224 7.59 -10.69 26.87
C ASN A 224 7.75 -11.26 28.29
N ASP A 225 8.45 -12.39 28.47
CA ASP A 225 8.57 -13.13 29.73
C ASP A 225 7.21 -13.50 30.36
N GLN A 226 6.18 -13.69 29.54
CA GLN A 226 4.80 -14.02 29.93
C GLN A 226 4.39 -15.43 29.49
N LEU A 227 5.36 -16.25 29.10
CA LEU A 227 5.08 -17.62 28.66
C LEU A 227 4.71 -18.49 29.87
N ASP A 228 3.48 -19.00 29.87
CA ASP A 228 3.04 -20.02 30.81
C ASP A 228 3.23 -21.41 30.18
N ASP A 229 4.00 -22.26 30.87
CA ASP A 229 4.29 -23.63 30.44
C ASP A 229 3.05 -24.52 30.40
N TYR A 230 2.01 -24.22 31.20
CA TYR A 230 0.76 -24.97 31.21
C TYR A 230 -0.01 -24.82 29.88
N ASP A 231 -0.09 -23.59 29.37
CA ASP A 231 -0.73 -23.30 28.08
C ASP A 231 0.11 -23.84 26.91
N ALA A 232 1.43 -23.90 27.06
CA ALA A 232 2.32 -24.42 26.04
C ALA A 232 2.22 -25.95 25.82
N LEU A 233 1.87 -26.70 26.88
CA LEU A 233 1.72 -28.17 26.85
C LEU A 233 0.34 -28.62 26.32
N ASN A 234 -0.68 -27.78 26.46
CA ASN A 234 -2.07 -28.09 26.10
C ASN A 234 -2.48 -27.63 24.69
N ALA A 235 -1.55 -27.04 23.92
CA ALA A 235 -1.80 -26.40 22.62
C ALA A 235 -1.26 -27.18 21.42
#